data_AF-A0A7V5CHL1-F1
#
_entry.id   AF-A0A7V5CHL1-F1
#
_cell.length_a   1.000
_cell.length_b   1.000
_cell.length_c   1.000
_cell.angle_alpha   90.00
_cell.angle_beta   90.00
_cell.angle_gamma   90.00
#
_symmetry.space_group_name_H-M   'P 1'
#
loop_
_entity.id
_entity.type
_entity.pdbx_description
1 polymer ?
#
loop_
_entity_poly.entity_id
_entity_poly.type
_entity_poly.pdbx_seq_one_letter_code
_entity_poly.pdbx_strand_id
1 'polypeptide(L)'
;MEITEVKVFLKDSPDKKLKAYATVTFDNSFVVRNIKVIEGSNGLFIAMPSRKIKQPCPKCGFKNEARSKYCNQCAAQLPLTSHQEGQEGMAGAQSEHKDIAHPITQSFREYLQKKVLEAYEQEKAKGTTTLGHFDVE
;
A
#
# COMPACT_ATOMS: atom_id res chain seq x y z
N MET A 1 19.19 -9.46 2.69
CA MET A 1 18.60 -8.38 1.88
C MET A 1 18.72 -7.11 2.68
N GLU A 2 19.49 -6.17 2.17
CA GLU A 2 19.76 -4.88 2.75
C GLU A 2 18.97 -3.79 2.04
N ILE A 3 18.56 -2.76 2.77
CA ILE A 3 17.92 -1.57 2.21
C ILE A 3 19.03 -0.56 1.99
N THR A 4 19.33 -0.29 0.72
CA THR A 4 20.45 0.56 0.33
C THR A 4 20.04 2.02 0.10
N GLU A 5 18.77 2.26 -0.23
CA GLU A 5 18.24 3.60 -0.43
C GLU A 5 16.75 3.68 -0.05
N VAL A 6 16.35 4.80 0.55
CA VAL A 6 14.94 5.13 0.81
C VAL A 6 14.68 6.56 0.35
N LYS A 7 13.76 6.74 -0.61
CA LYS A 7 13.27 8.05 -1.04
C LYS A 7 11.86 8.26 -0.54
N VAL A 8 11.62 9.38 0.14
CA VAL A 8 10.33 9.73 0.72
C VAL A 8 9.75 10.95 -0.01
N PHE A 9 8.47 10.86 -0.33
CA PHE A 9 7.68 11.92 -0.95
C PHE A 9 6.53 12.25 -0.01
N LEU A 10 6.65 13.35 0.74
CA LEU A 10 5.62 13.83 1.65
C LEU A 10 4.33 14.15 0.87
N LYS A 11 3.18 13.85 1.47
CA LYS A 11 1.89 14.09 0.86
C LYS A 11 0.92 14.64 1.90
N ASP A 12 0.28 15.75 1.57
CA ASP A 12 -0.91 16.18 2.29
C ASP A 12 -2.13 15.48 1.68
N SER A 13 -2.89 14.78 2.52
CA SER A 13 -4.09 14.05 2.13
C SER A 13 -5.29 14.62 2.88
N PRO A 14 -6.48 14.69 2.25
CA PRO A 14 -7.66 15.29 2.87
C PRO A 14 -8.06 14.59 4.17
N ASP A 15 -7.92 13.26 4.21
CA ASP A 15 -8.20 12.44 5.39
C ASP A 15 -7.05 12.47 6.43
N LYS A 16 -5.94 13.15 6.12
CA LYS A 16 -4.68 13.22 6.87
C LYS A 16 -4.02 11.89 7.22
N LYS A 17 -4.62 10.75 6.86
CA LYS A 17 -4.11 9.39 7.13
C LYS A 17 -2.85 9.07 6.33
N LEU A 18 -2.81 9.42 5.04
CA LEU A 18 -1.64 9.19 4.21
C LEU A 18 -0.67 10.35 4.38
N LYS A 19 0.53 10.06 4.89
CA LYS A 19 1.55 11.08 5.17
C LYS A 19 2.61 11.19 4.08
N ALA A 20 2.96 10.06 3.47
CA ALA A 20 3.97 10.04 2.43
C ALA A 20 3.88 8.77 1.58
N TYR A 21 4.49 8.84 0.40
CA TYR A 21 4.91 7.67 -0.36
C TYR A 21 6.41 7.45 -0.20
N ALA A 22 6.83 6.20 -0.16
CA ALA A 22 8.22 5.79 -0.10
C ALA A 22 8.56 4.88 -1.28
N THR A 23 9.79 5.04 -1.77
CA THR A 23 10.44 4.13 -2.72
C THR A 23 11.69 3.58 -2.06
N VAL A 24 11.82 2.26 -2.05
CA VAL A 24 12.92 1.56 -1.36
C VAL A 24 13.73 0.77 -2.39
N THR A 25 15.04 0.92 -2.35
CA THR A 25 16.00 0.14 -3.12
C THR A 25 16.64 -0.91 -2.22
N PHE A 26 16.60 -2.16 -2.64
CA PHE A 26 17.19 -3.31 -1.96
C PHE A 26 18.45 -3.76 -2.70
N ASP A 27 19.52 -4.03 -1.96
CA ASP A 27 20.79 -4.59 -2.45
C ASP A 27 21.31 -3.88 -3.73
N ASN A 28 21.05 -2.57 -3.88
CA ASN A 28 21.36 -1.77 -5.08
C ASN A 28 20.88 -2.35 -6.43
N SER A 29 19.91 -3.26 -6.42
CA SER A 29 19.54 -4.05 -7.60
C SER A 29 18.03 -4.19 -7.81
N PHE A 30 17.22 -3.93 -6.78
CA PHE A 30 15.76 -4.09 -6.86
C PHE A 30 15.04 -2.92 -6.19
N VAL A 31 14.01 -2.36 -6.85
CA VAL A 31 13.28 -1.18 -6.35
C VAL A 31 11.80 -1.50 -6.16
N VAL A 32 11.28 -1.20 -4.98
CA VAL A 32 9.84 -1.24 -4.68
C VAL A 32 9.32 0.19 -4.50
N ARG A 33 8.34 0.55 -5.32
CA ARG A 33 7.68 1.87 -5.30
C ARG A 33 6.32 1.79 -4.64
N ASN A 34 5.77 2.94 -4.27
CA ASN A 34 4.42 3.09 -3.73
C ASN A 34 4.20 2.39 -2.38
N ILE A 35 5.24 2.26 -1.56
CA ILE A 35 5.05 1.98 -0.13
C ILE A 35 4.44 3.24 0.49
N LYS A 36 3.43 3.09 1.35
CA LYS A 36 2.72 4.23 1.96
C LYS A 36 3.11 4.36 3.41
N VAL A 37 3.38 5.58 3.87
CA VAL A 37 3.47 5.92 5.30
C VAL A 37 2.09 6.40 5.74
N ILE A 38 1.49 5.69 6.69
CA ILE A 38 0.12 5.92 7.15
C ILE A 38 0.12 6.21 8.65
N GLU A 39 -0.66 7.20 9.06
CA GLU A 39 -0.99 7.47 10.46
C GLU A 39 -2.23 6.66 10.85
N GLY A 40 -2.02 5.64 11.70
CA GLY A 40 -3.07 4.85 12.32
C GLY A 40 -3.39 5.31 13.74
N SER A 41 -4.28 4.60 14.42
CA SER A 41 -4.61 4.86 15.83
C SER A 41 -3.41 4.65 16.77
N ASN A 42 -2.52 3.72 16.42
CA ASN A 42 -1.38 3.30 17.24
C ASN A 42 -0.06 3.91 16.74
N GLY A 43 -0.12 5.02 16.00
CA GLY A 43 1.04 5.71 15.43
C GLY A 43 1.28 5.42 13.95
N LEU A 44 2.47 5.78 13.49
CA LEU A 44 2.87 5.67 12.10
C LEU A 44 3.26 4.22 11.75
N PHE A 45 2.81 3.76 10.59
CA PHE A 45 3.17 2.45 10.06
C PHE A 45 3.28 2.50 8.53
N ILE A 46 3.86 1.46 7.94
CA ILE A 46 3.96 1.32 6.50
C ILE A 46 2.88 0.38 5.95
N ALA A 47 2.27 0.74 4.83
CA ALA A 47 1.45 -0.15 4.03
C ALA A 47 2.14 -0.46 2.70
N MET A 48 2.17 -1.74 2.36
CA MET A 48 2.81 -2.22 1.15
C MET A 48 2.07 -1.76 -0.11
N PRO A 49 2.75 -1.76 -1.28
CA PRO A 49 2.10 -1.45 -2.55
C PRO A 49 1.04 -2.52 -2.83
N SER A 50 -0.20 -2.12 -3.05
CA SER A 50 -1.32 -3.04 -3.23
C SER A 50 -2.12 -2.77 -4.49
N ARG A 51 -2.77 -3.81 -5.02
CA ARG A 51 -3.63 -3.74 -6.21
C ARG A 51 -4.98 -4.39 -5.92
N LYS A 52 -6.06 -3.74 -6.36
CA LYS A 52 -7.40 -4.33 -6.36
C LYS A 52 -7.43 -5.55 -7.30
N ILE A 53 -7.83 -6.70 -6.77
CA ILE A 53 -7.98 -7.93 -7.54
C ILE A 53 -9.18 -7.77 -8.48
N LYS A 54 -9.00 -8.21 -9.73
CA LYS A 54 -10.09 -8.33 -10.70
C LYS A 54 -10.24 -9.78 -11.14
N GLN A 55 -11.47 -10.25 -11.22
CA GLN A 55 -11.80 -11.60 -11.69
C GLN A 55 -12.13 -11.59 -13.19
N PRO A 56 -11.48 -12.43 -14.02
CA PRO A 56 -11.83 -12.53 -15.43
C PRO A 56 -13.18 -13.24 -15.60
N CYS A 57 -13.99 -12.75 -16.54
CA CYS A 57 -15.23 -13.42 -16.92
C CYS A 57 -14.92 -14.72 -17.69
N PRO A 58 -15.54 -15.87 -17.34
CA PRO A 58 -15.32 -17.13 -18.07
C PRO A 58 -15.87 -17.11 -19.50
N LYS A 59 -16.83 -16.21 -19.81
CA LYS A 59 -17.44 -16.11 -21.14
C LYS A 59 -16.65 -15.20 -22.09
N CYS A 60 -16.21 -14.03 -21.63
CA CYS A 60 -15.59 -13.02 -22.50
C CYS A 60 -14.20 -12.54 -22.06
N GLY A 61 -13.66 -13.05 -20.95
CA GLY A 61 -12.34 -12.66 -20.43
C GLY A 61 -12.27 -11.28 -19.76
N PHE A 62 -13.35 -10.49 -19.77
CA PHE A 62 -13.35 -9.14 -19.16
C PHE A 62 -13.01 -9.19 -17.66
N LYS A 63 -12.17 -8.27 -17.18
CA LYS A 63 -11.70 -8.21 -15.78
C LYS A 63 -12.68 -7.42 -14.90
N ASN A 64 -13.58 -8.14 -14.25
CA ASN A 64 -14.61 -7.60 -13.36
C ASN A 64 -14.08 -7.38 -11.94
N GLU A 65 -14.79 -6.62 -11.13
CA GLU A 65 -14.44 -6.45 -9.72
C GLU A 65 -14.63 -7.77 -8.96
N ALA A 66 -13.85 -7.98 -7.90
CA ALA A 66 -13.75 -9.26 -7.17
C ALA A 66 -15.05 -9.78 -6.54
N ARG A 67 -16.18 -9.06 -6.66
CA ARG A 67 -17.51 -9.45 -6.17
C ARG A 67 -18.66 -9.14 -7.12
N SER A 68 -18.37 -8.72 -8.35
CA SER A 68 -19.41 -8.52 -9.36
C SER A 68 -20.18 -9.83 -9.57
N LYS A 69 -21.51 -9.79 -9.45
CA LYS A 69 -22.39 -10.95 -9.70
C LYS A 69 -22.51 -11.26 -11.19
N TYR A 70 -22.42 -10.21 -12.02
CA TYR A 70 -22.51 -10.28 -13.48
C TYR A 70 -21.30 -9.59 -14.09
N CYS A 71 -20.95 -10.01 -15.31
CA CYS A 71 -19.90 -9.38 -16.07
C CYS A 71 -20.33 -7.99 -16.56
N ASN A 72 -19.53 -6.97 -16.28
CA ASN A 72 -19.74 -5.59 -16.70
C ASN A 72 -19.63 -5.36 -18.22
N GLN A 73 -19.25 -6.39 -19.00
CA GLN A 73 -19.14 -6.31 -20.46
C GLN A 73 -20.19 -7.14 -21.19
N CYS A 74 -20.44 -8.37 -20.77
CA CYS A 74 -21.32 -9.30 -21.50
C CYS A 74 -22.54 -9.77 -20.69
N ALA A 75 -22.74 -9.22 -19.49
CA ALA A 75 -23.80 -9.58 -18.54
C ALA A 75 -23.84 -11.06 -18.11
N ALA A 76 -22.87 -11.88 -18.51
CA ALA A 76 -22.79 -13.27 -18.06
C ALA A 76 -22.64 -13.34 -16.53
N GLN A 77 -23.31 -14.31 -15.92
CA GLN A 77 -23.17 -14.57 -14.49
C GLN A 77 -21.73 -14.99 -14.19
N LEU A 78 -21.10 -14.31 -13.23
CA LEU A 78 -19.75 -14.64 -12.78
C LEU A 78 -19.84 -15.72 -11.70
N PRO A 79 -18.85 -16.63 -11.61
CA PRO A 79 -18.80 -17.59 -10.52
C PRO A 79 -18.71 -16.81 -9.20
N LEU A 80 -19.70 -16.99 -8.32
CA LEU A 80 -19.57 -16.53 -6.95
C LEU A 80 -18.47 -17.39 -6.33
N THR A 81 -17.34 -16.79 -5.95
CA THR A 81 -16.42 -17.45 -5.02
C THR A 81 -17.15 -17.56 -3.68
N SER A 82 -17.94 -18.62 -3.51
CA SER A 82 -18.31 -19.12 -2.20
C SER A 82 -16.99 -19.50 -1.53
N HIS A 83 -16.53 -18.66 -0.60
CA HIS A 83 -15.62 -19.16 0.42
C HIS A 83 -16.30 -20.37 1.04
N GLN A 84 -15.66 -21.54 0.93
CA GLN A 84 -16.13 -22.74 1.59
C GLN A 84 -16.39 -22.42 3.06
N GLU A 85 -17.58 -22.79 3.52
CA GLU A 85 -17.99 -22.79 4.92
C GLU A 85 -16.93 -23.55 5.73
N GLY A 86 -16.20 -22.87 6.63
CA GLY A 86 -15.18 -23.58 7.41
C GLY A 86 -14.17 -22.80 8.25
N GLN A 87 -14.17 -21.46 8.27
CA GLN A 87 -13.35 -20.72 9.26
C GLN A 87 -13.96 -19.34 9.53
N GLU A 88 -14.82 -19.30 10.55
CA GLU A 88 -15.28 -18.09 11.20
C GLU A 88 -14.08 -17.43 11.91
N GLY A 89 -13.53 -16.39 11.30
CA GLY A 89 -12.36 -15.68 11.84
C GLY A 89 -11.97 -14.46 11.03
N MET A 90 -12.70 -13.36 11.23
CA MET A 90 -12.25 -11.97 11.01
C MET A 90 -11.48 -11.63 9.72
N ALA A 91 -12.16 -11.54 8.58
CA ALA A 91 -11.62 -10.82 7.41
C ALA A 91 -12.70 -10.04 6.64
N GLY A 92 -13.36 -9.11 7.34
CA GLY A 92 -14.24 -8.12 6.71
C GLY A 92 -13.47 -7.22 5.74
N ALA A 93 -14.04 -6.97 4.56
CA ALA A 93 -13.64 -5.96 3.56
C ALA A 93 -12.20 -5.96 3.00
N GLN A 94 -11.21 -6.61 3.61
CA GLN A 94 -9.81 -6.56 3.19
C GLN A 94 -9.45 -7.53 2.05
N SER A 95 -10.31 -8.48 1.69
CA SER A 95 -9.98 -9.51 0.68
C SER A 95 -9.93 -9.02 -0.78
N GLU A 96 -10.27 -7.75 -1.05
CA GLU A 96 -10.27 -7.21 -2.41
C GLU A 96 -8.91 -6.67 -2.89
N HIS A 97 -8.02 -6.28 -1.97
CA HIS A 97 -6.70 -5.76 -2.32
C HIS A 97 -5.64 -6.78 -1.95
N LYS A 98 -4.72 -7.04 -2.86
CA LYS A 98 -3.53 -7.87 -2.61
C LYS A 98 -2.28 -7.03 -2.72
N ASP A 99 -1.38 -7.22 -1.77
CA ASP A 99 -0.06 -6.62 -1.83
C ASP A 99 0.73 -7.21 -3.00
N ILE A 100 1.34 -6.33 -3.78
CA ILE A 100 2.20 -6.66 -4.92
C ILE A 100 3.56 -7.14 -4.40
N ALA A 101 4.04 -6.53 -3.31
CA ALA A 101 5.26 -6.89 -2.62
C ALA A 101 4.99 -6.92 -1.11
N HIS A 102 5.48 -7.92 -0.40
CA HIS A 102 5.35 -8.00 1.05
C HIS A 102 6.57 -8.70 1.66
N PRO A 103 7.02 -8.26 2.85
CA PRO A 103 8.04 -8.99 3.59
C PRO A 103 7.51 -10.36 4.00
N ILE A 104 8.32 -11.41 3.82
CA ILE A 104 7.96 -12.78 4.18
C ILE A 104 8.13 -13.01 5.68
N THR A 105 9.20 -12.48 6.27
CA THR A 105 9.52 -12.67 7.68
C THR A 105 9.17 -11.45 8.53
N GLN A 106 8.82 -11.68 9.79
CA GLN A 106 8.54 -10.62 10.75
C GLN A 106 9.77 -9.72 10.99
N SER A 107 10.95 -10.31 11.13
CA SER A 107 12.19 -9.56 11.34
C SER A 107 12.46 -8.56 10.21
N PHE A 108 12.24 -8.97 8.95
CA PHE A 108 12.43 -8.09 7.81
C PHE A 108 11.33 -7.03 7.71
N ARG A 109 10.09 -7.36 8.10
CA ARG A 109 8.99 -6.39 8.20
C ARG A 109 9.32 -5.26 9.18
N GLU A 110 9.80 -5.60 10.36
CA GLU A 110 10.20 -4.64 11.39
C GLU A 110 11.36 -3.77 10.91
N TYR A 111 12.37 -4.40 10.31
CA TYR A 111 13.51 -3.72 9.71
C TYR A 111 13.10 -2.71 8.62
N LEU A 112 12.25 -3.14 7.67
CA LEU A 112 11.73 -2.30 6.60
C LEU A 112 10.91 -1.13 7.15
N GLN A 113 10.02 -1.39 8.11
CA GLN A 113 9.22 -0.34 8.75
C GLN A 113 10.11 0.70 9.42
N LYS A 114 11.07 0.25 10.24
CA LYS A 114 12.02 1.13 10.90
C LYS A 114 12.76 2.04 9.91
N LYS A 115 13.37 1.45 8.87
CA LYS A 115 14.14 2.20 7.86
C LYS A 115 13.31 3.24 7.11
N VAL A 116 12.07 2.91 6.75
CA VAL A 116 11.20 3.83 6.03
C VAL A 116 10.70 4.96 6.95
N LEU A 117 10.35 4.66 8.19
CA LEU A 117 9.89 5.68 9.14
C LEU A 117 11.01 6.64 9.54
N GLU A 118 12.24 6.15 9.77
CA GLU A 118 13.42 6.99 10.01
C GLU A 118 13.64 7.98 8.85
N ALA A 119 13.60 7.51 7.61
CA ALA A 119 13.73 8.37 6.43
C ALA A 119 12.60 9.39 6.32
N TYR A 120 11.37 9.00 6.67
CA TYR A 120 10.22 9.91 6.67
C TYR A 120 10.36 11.03 7.70
N GLU A 121 10.82 10.73 8.91
CA GLU A 121 11.03 11.73 9.95
C GLU A 121 12.11 12.74 9.55
N GLN A 122 13.21 12.27 8.95
CA GLN A 122 14.26 13.13 8.42
C GLN A 122 13.73 14.05 7.32
N GLU A 123 12.94 13.52 6.39
CA GLU A 123 12.37 14.31 5.29
C GLU A 123 11.32 15.32 5.80
N LYS A 124 10.52 14.92 6.78
CA LYS A 124 9.56 15.81 7.45
C LYS A 124 10.28 16.98 8.14
N ALA A 125 11.39 16.72 8.84
CA ALA A 125 12.18 17.76 9.49
C ALA A 125 12.74 18.77 8.47
N LYS A 126 13.26 18.29 7.33
CA LYS A 126 13.75 19.15 6.24
C LYS A 126 12.64 20.00 5.61
N GLY A 127 11.48 19.40 5.36
CA GLY A 127 10.33 20.10 4.78
C GLY A 127 9.75 21.20 5.67
N THR A 128 9.92 21.10 7.00
CA THR A 128 9.54 22.18 7.93
C THR A 128 10.52 23.37 7.87
N THR A 129 11.81 23.14 7.59
CA THR A 129 12.82 24.21 7.49
C THR A 129 12.63 25.11 6.27
N THR A 130 12.10 24.59 5.16
CA THR A 130 11.91 25.38 3.92
C THR A 130 10.69 26.31 3.93
N LEU A 131 9.76 26.15 4.87
CA LEU A 131 8.55 26.99 4.98
C LEU A 131 8.73 28.19 5.93
N GLY A 132 9.91 28.35 6.55
CA GLY A 132 10.19 29.38 7.55
C GLY A 132 11.04 30.58 7.10
N HIS A 133 11.30 30.77 5.80
CA HIS A 133 12.16 31.86 5.31
C HIS A 133 11.57 32.64 4.12
N PHE A 134 10.31 33.04 4.21
CA PHE A 134 9.80 34.16 3.43
C PHE A 134 9.52 35.31 4.40
N ASP A 135 10.60 35.98 4.80
CA ASP A 135 10.56 37.27 5.45
C ASP A 135 10.07 38.34 4.45
N VAL A 136 9.04 39.04 4.92
CA VAL A 136 8.51 40.35 4.54
C VAL A 136 9.46 41.24 3.73
N GLU A 137 8.97 41.72 2.58
CA GLU A 137 9.10 43.12 2.10
C GLU A 137 7.83 43.51 1.33
#